data_AF-A0A1B1BN61-F1
#
_entry.id   AF-A0A1B1BN61-F1
#
_cell.length_a   1.000
_cell.length_b   1.000
_cell.length_c   1.000
_cell.angle_alpha   90.00
_cell.angle_beta   90.00
_cell.angle_gamma   90.00
#
_symmetry.space_group_name_H-M   'P 1'
#
loop_
_entity.id
_entity.type
_entity.pdbx_description
1 polymer ?
#
loop_
_entity_poly.entity_id
_entity_poly.type
_entity_poly.pdbx_seq_one_letter_code
_entity_poly.pdbx_strand_id
1 'polypeptide(L)'
;MHSMQNAGRTRSVHADDGISLIEIMVAMMIFSIIALGIGYAMISTLTIARDNKSREIAAGIAASEIDSARAIGDPFAVLDVAAHTVTTAAAETYTVTRITAWVTPAGSSTTCGTGGGALQYKRITITVSWPKMRSADPVTSDTLLAPSSRINDPAKGTLLISVKDSRGLGKPGVTFTAVSPTGSLVTTPTDADGCSFVLQASPDDYTVKLTGTGMVDSTQAANPAITLPVAAGSSTSYSFQYDAAATYNVHPAFNVPTPLPKIPTNLDYSFINSYGAFVMRAPTNSVKMHPYPVGYQTIAGKYAATACPTVDPEAWAPDTTVTPAKVGVRQPVRQVDPGAAADIYVPMGAVVLSGGPSAYLTAVSQPDVPIAGEPVCASSPTTTMTYSFGSIVPSASGSVRIALPFGSWKLYTSTSPTGTLTLIPNSRITSFLTTGRSVSPPADGLFALDAR
;
A
#
# COMPACT_ATOMS: atom_id res chain seq x y z
N MET A 1 -47.78 87.63 -52.83
CA MET A 1 -49.08 87.43 -53.50
C MET A 1 -49.63 86.07 -53.09
N HIS A 2 -50.89 86.05 -52.64
CA HIS A 2 -51.78 84.91 -52.34
C HIS A 2 -51.44 84.04 -51.11
N SER A 3 -52.24 84.10 -50.02
CA SER A 3 -53.65 83.66 -49.82
C SER A 3 -53.66 82.23 -49.23
N MET A 4 -53.79 82.09 -47.91
CA MET A 4 -55.04 81.82 -47.16
C MET A 4 -55.64 80.41 -47.35
N GLN A 5 -55.67 79.69 -46.20
CA GLN A 5 -56.73 78.82 -45.66
C GLN A 5 -57.14 77.53 -46.41
N ASN A 6 -57.06 76.38 -45.72
CA ASN A 6 -58.27 75.83 -45.12
C ASN A 6 -58.04 74.80 -44.02
N ALA A 7 -58.90 74.87 -43.01
CA ALA A 7 -59.02 73.95 -41.89
C ALA A 7 -59.76 72.67 -42.31
N GLY A 8 -59.37 71.56 -41.69
CA GLY A 8 -60.07 70.27 -41.80
C GLY A 8 -59.89 69.46 -40.53
N ARG A 9 -60.64 69.82 -39.49
CA ARG A 9 -60.76 69.04 -38.26
C ARG A 9 -61.64 67.81 -38.56
N THR A 10 -61.03 66.66 -38.78
CA THR A 10 -61.72 65.37 -38.69
C THR A 10 -61.22 64.61 -37.48
N ARG A 11 -62.08 64.64 -36.46
CA ARG A 11 -62.07 63.84 -35.24
C ARG A 11 -62.06 62.36 -35.66
N SER A 12 -60.90 61.68 -35.65
CA SER A 12 -60.90 60.22 -35.71
C SER A 12 -61.30 59.72 -34.33
N VAL A 13 -62.54 59.26 -34.29
CA VAL A 13 -63.17 58.43 -33.26
C VAL A 13 -62.11 57.55 -32.60
N HIS A 14 -62.01 57.62 -31.27
CA HIS A 14 -61.47 56.52 -30.47
C HIS A 14 -62.24 55.27 -30.87
N ALA A 15 -61.64 54.45 -31.73
CA ALA A 15 -61.93 53.04 -31.72
C ALA A 15 -61.21 52.51 -30.48
N ASP A 16 -61.92 52.51 -29.35
CA ASP A 16 -61.81 51.40 -28.41
C ASP A 16 -62.27 50.16 -29.20
N ASP A 17 -61.38 49.64 -30.05
CA ASP A 17 -61.51 48.27 -30.52
C ASP A 17 -61.33 47.42 -29.27
N GLY A 18 -62.45 46.83 -28.83
CA GLY A 18 -62.47 45.96 -27.66
C GLY A 18 -61.36 44.92 -27.79
N ILE A 19 -60.47 44.91 -26.80
CA ILE A 19 -59.38 43.94 -26.66
C ILE A 19 -59.97 42.55 -26.93
N SER A 20 -59.56 41.91 -28.03
CA SER A 20 -60.09 40.60 -28.33
C SER A 20 -59.55 39.60 -27.31
N LEU A 21 -60.35 38.62 -26.91
CA LEU A 21 -59.95 37.63 -25.90
C LEU A 21 -58.67 36.88 -26.33
N ILE A 22 -58.46 36.72 -27.64
CA ILE A 22 -57.25 36.12 -28.23
C ILE A 22 -56.02 37.02 -28.11
N GLU A 23 -56.17 38.35 -28.19
CA GLU A 23 -55.07 39.31 -28.03
C GLU A 23 -54.53 39.32 -26.60
N ILE A 24 -55.43 39.22 -25.60
CA ILE A 24 -55.04 39.06 -24.19
C ILE A 24 -54.30 37.74 -23.97
N MET A 25 -54.73 36.64 -24.59
CA MET A 25 -54.04 35.34 -24.48
C MET A 25 -52.64 35.38 -25.11
N VAL A 26 -52.49 35.97 -26.29
CA VAL A 26 -51.19 36.11 -26.96
C VAL A 26 -50.27 37.06 -26.19
N ALA A 27 -50.79 38.17 -25.67
CA ALA A 27 -50.03 39.10 -24.86
C ALA A 27 -49.54 38.45 -23.55
N MET A 28 -50.37 37.67 -22.87
CA MET A 28 -49.98 36.91 -21.68
C MET A 28 -48.93 35.83 -21.99
N MET A 29 -49.04 35.16 -23.14
CA MET A 29 -48.07 34.16 -23.59
C MET A 29 -46.70 34.80 -23.87
N ILE A 30 -46.66 35.88 -24.67
CA ILE A 30 -45.41 36.59 -24.99
C ILE A 30 -44.79 37.17 -23.70
N PHE A 31 -45.60 37.78 -22.85
CA PHE A 31 -45.13 38.29 -21.56
C PHE A 31 -44.54 37.18 -20.69
N SER A 32 -45.18 36.00 -20.63
CA SER A 32 -44.67 34.88 -19.84
C SER A 32 -43.31 34.38 -20.34
N ILE A 33 -43.10 34.31 -21.67
CA ILE A 33 -41.81 33.88 -22.26
C ILE A 33 -40.71 34.90 -21.93
N ILE A 34 -41.00 36.20 -22.07
CA ILE A 34 -40.05 37.27 -21.77
C ILE A 34 -39.72 37.30 -20.27
N ALA A 35 -40.74 37.19 -19.41
CA ALA A 35 -40.57 37.19 -17.95
C ALA A 35 -39.71 36.00 -17.48
N LEU A 36 -39.91 34.81 -18.05
CA LEU A 36 -39.07 33.64 -17.77
C LEU A 36 -37.63 33.84 -18.23
N GLY A 37 -37.42 34.43 -19.41
CA GLY A 37 -36.09 34.78 -19.92
C GLY A 37 -35.33 35.73 -19.00
N ILE A 38 -35.99 36.80 -18.55
CA ILE A 38 -35.42 37.77 -17.61
C ILE A 38 -35.15 37.13 -16.24
N GLY A 39 -36.09 36.32 -15.74
CA GLY A 39 -35.93 35.59 -14.48
C GLY A 39 -34.70 34.69 -14.49
N TYR A 40 -34.49 33.94 -15.58
CA TYR A 40 -33.30 33.11 -15.75
C TYR A 40 -32.01 33.94 -15.82
N ALA A 41 -32.02 35.05 -16.55
CA ALA A 41 -30.87 35.95 -16.63
C ALA A 41 -30.49 36.53 -15.26
N MET A 42 -31.47 36.92 -14.43
CA MET A 42 -31.24 37.41 -13.07
C MET A 42 -30.67 36.32 -12.16
N ILE A 43 -31.23 35.10 -12.19
CA ILE A 43 -30.71 33.97 -11.41
C ILE A 43 -29.27 33.66 -11.83
N SER A 44 -28.99 33.64 -13.13
CA SER A 44 -27.64 33.45 -13.65
C SER A 44 -26.68 34.51 -13.09
N THR A 45 -27.06 35.78 -13.16
CA THR A 45 -26.26 36.92 -12.67
C THR A 45 -26.01 36.82 -11.16
N LEU A 46 -27.04 36.49 -10.36
CA LEU A 46 -26.90 36.27 -8.92
C LEU A 46 -25.94 35.12 -8.61
N THR A 47 -26.00 34.04 -9.39
CA THR A 47 -25.11 32.89 -9.19
C THR A 47 -23.67 33.22 -9.56
N ILE A 48 -23.43 34.02 -10.60
CA ILE A 48 -22.10 34.52 -10.96
C ILE A 48 -21.57 35.48 -9.89
N ALA A 49 -22.39 36.41 -9.40
CA ALA A 49 -22.00 37.32 -8.33
C ALA A 49 -21.64 36.57 -7.04
N ARG A 50 -22.39 35.51 -6.71
CA ARG A 50 -22.06 34.63 -5.60
C ARG A 50 -20.73 33.89 -5.80
N ASP A 51 -20.49 33.36 -6.99
CA ASP A 51 -19.22 32.67 -7.30
C ASP A 51 -18.02 33.61 -7.21
N ASN A 52 -18.14 34.82 -7.77
CA ASN A 52 -17.10 35.85 -7.66
C ASN A 52 -16.78 36.20 -6.21
N LYS A 53 -17.82 36.32 -5.36
CA LYS A 53 -17.63 36.55 -3.91
C LYS A 53 -16.93 35.37 -3.25
N SER A 54 -17.30 34.13 -3.57
CA SER A 54 -16.62 32.95 -3.01
C SER A 54 -15.16 32.86 -3.46
N ARG A 55 -14.84 33.26 -4.70
CA ARG A 55 -13.46 33.36 -5.21
C ARG A 55 -12.63 34.42 -4.50
N GLU A 56 -13.22 35.59 -4.24
CA GLU A 56 -12.55 36.66 -3.48
C GLU A 56 -12.21 36.21 -2.06
N ILE A 57 -13.17 35.58 -1.37
CA ILE A 57 -12.96 35.00 -0.04
C ILE A 57 -11.89 33.90 -0.09
N ALA A 58 -11.98 32.99 -1.06
CA ALA A 58 -11.00 31.92 -1.22
C ALA A 58 -9.58 32.46 -1.47
N ALA A 59 -9.45 33.54 -2.26
CA ALA A 59 -8.17 34.23 -2.48
C ALA A 59 -7.63 34.88 -1.21
N GLY A 60 -8.50 35.49 -0.39
CA GLY A 60 -8.13 36.03 0.92
C GLY A 60 -7.66 34.95 1.89
N ILE A 61 -8.34 33.80 1.94
CA ILE A 61 -7.93 32.63 2.72
C ILE A 61 -6.56 32.12 2.23
N ALA A 62 -6.38 31.97 0.92
CA ALA A 62 -5.12 31.52 0.35
C ALA A 62 -3.95 32.47 0.67
N ALA A 63 -4.18 33.79 0.63
CA ALA A 63 -3.19 34.78 1.00
C ALA A 63 -2.82 34.70 2.50
N SER A 64 -3.82 34.57 3.37
CA SER A 64 -3.59 34.40 4.82
C SER A 64 -2.77 33.14 5.14
N GLU A 65 -3.00 32.04 4.43
CA GLU A 65 -2.22 30.80 4.58
C GLU A 65 -0.77 30.96 4.11
N ILE A 66 -0.55 31.69 3.01
CA ILE A 66 0.79 32.04 2.54
C ILE A 66 1.53 32.89 3.58
N ASP A 67 0.86 33.90 4.15
CA ASP A 67 1.48 34.77 5.14
C ASP A 67 1.79 34.00 6.43
N SER A 68 0.91 33.08 6.84
CA SER A 68 1.19 32.15 7.95
C SER A 68 2.40 31.27 7.66
N ALA A 69 2.50 30.70 6.46
CA ALA A 69 3.65 29.88 6.08
C ALA A 69 4.96 30.69 6.01
N ARG A 70 4.92 31.94 5.55
CA ARG A 70 6.07 32.85 5.54
C ARG A 70 6.50 33.27 6.95
N ALA A 71 5.55 33.44 7.87
CA ALA A 71 5.84 33.83 9.24
C ALA A 71 6.64 32.78 10.02
N ILE A 72 6.65 31.52 9.58
CA ILE A 72 7.50 30.45 10.14
C ILE A 72 8.99 30.79 9.98
N GLY A 73 9.37 31.47 8.90
CA GLY A 73 10.74 31.94 8.63
C GLY A 73 11.76 30.87 8.25
N ASP A 74 11.64 29.65 8.78
CA ASP A 74 12.47 28.49 8.42
C ASP A 74 11.76 27.61 7.37
N PRO A 75 12.27 27.52 6.12
CA PRO A 75 11.68 26.65 5.10
C PRO A 75 11.65 25.17 5.47
N PHE A 76 12.57 24.68 6.32
CA PHE A 76 12.54 23.27 6.74
C PHE A 76 11.36 22.96 7.65
N ALA A 77 10.86 23.96 8.41
CA ALA A 77 9.72 23.83 9.29
C ALA A 77 8.35 24.06 8.61
N VAL A 78 8.32 24.50 7.34
CA VAL A 78 7.07 24.68 6.60
C VAL A 78 6.64 23.35 5.98
N LEU A 79 5.68 22.66 6.59
CA LEU A 79 5.23 21.33 6.17
C LEU A 79 3.94 21.35 5.36
N ASP A 80 3.62 20.22 4.73
CA ASP A 80 2.32 19.99 4.11
C ASP A 80 1.20 20.06 5.17
N VAL A 81 0.03 20.50 4.74
CA VAL A 81 -1.18 20.51 5.58
C VAL A 81 -2.29 19.82 4.83
N ALA A 82 -2.75 18.71 5.41
CA ALA A 82 -3.90 17.97 4.91
C ALA A 82 -5.13 18.86 4.78
N ALA A 83 -6.05 18.45 3.90
CA ALA A 83 -7.29 19.17 3.66
C ALA A 83 -8.04 19.43 4.97
N HIS A 84 -8.29 20.70 5.28
CA HIS A 84 -9.04 21.11 6.46
C HIS A 84 -10.06 22.20 6.09
N THR A 85 -11.06 22.37 6.95
CA THR A 85 -12.17 23.30 6.69
C THR A 85 -11.99 24.63 7.42
N VAL A 86 -12.13 25.73 6.69
CA VAL A 86 -12.24 27.08 7.24
C VAL A 86 -13.68 27.56 7.07
N THR A 87 -14.30 28.01 8.15
CA THR A 87 -15.66 28.57 8.11
C THR A 87 -15.60 30.07 8.31
N THR A 88 -16.24 30.81 7.42
CA THR A 88 -16.30 32.28 7.47
C THR A 88 -17.41 32.77 8.41
N ALA A 89 -17.38 34.06 8.76
CA ALA A 89 -18.43 34.71 9.54
C ALA A 89 -19.84 34.62 8.90
N ALA A 90 -19.92 34.37 7.59
CA ALA A 90 -21.17 34.15 6.86
C ALA A 90 -21.62 32.68 6.81
N ALA A 91 -21.01 31.80 7.62
CA ALA A 91 -21.26 30.36 7.66
C ALA A 91 -20.98 29.62 6.34
N GLU A 92 -20.13 30.18 5.46
CA GLU A 92 -19.62 29.48 4.28
C GLU A 92 -18.35 28.70 4.63
N THR A 93 -18.29 27.45 4.19
CA THR A 93 -17.17 26.53 4.43
C THR A 93 -16.29 26.39 3.19
N TYR A 94 -14.98 26.51 3.40
CA TYR A 94 -13.93 26.34 2.40
C TYR A 94 -13.02 25.20 2.83
N THR A 95 -12.53 24.42 1.87
CA THR A 95 -11.52 23.38 2.10
C THR A 95 -10.17 23.90 1.61
N VAL A 96 -9.21 23.95 2.53
CA VAL A 96 -7.86 24.48 2.32
C VAL A 96 -6.88 23.32 2.37
N THR A 97 -5.95 23.27 1.41
CA THR A 97 -4.84 22.32 1.38
C THR A 97 -3.54 23.06 1.11
N ARG A 98 -2.47 22.71 1.82
CA ARG A 98 -1.11 23.22 1.57
C ARG A 98 -0.21 22.05 1.17
N ILE A 99 0.45 22.19 0.03
CA ILE A 99 1.48 21.26 -0.43
C ILE A 99 2.79 22.03 -0.56
N THR A 100 3.87 21.42 -0.13
CA THR A 100 5.21 21.99 -0.15
C THR A 100 6.16 21.09 -0.93
N ALA A 101 7.09 21.70 -1.65
CA ALA A 101 8.07 20.97 -2.43
C ALA A 101 9.39 21.74 -2.49
N TRP A 102 10.50 21.02 -2.43
CA TRP A 102 11.81 21.62 -2.66
C TRP A 102 12.06 21.75 -4.14
N VAL A 103 12.49 22.95 -4.55
CA VAL A 103 12.90 23.28 -5.91
C VAL A 103 14.41 23.18 -6.02
N THR A 104 14.88 22.42 -7.00
CA THR A 104 16.29 22.23 -7.33
C THR A 104 16.72 23.21 -8.44
N PRO A 105 18.03 23.35 -8.76
CA PRO A 105 18.50 24.26 -9.81
C PRO A 105 17.99 23.92 -11.21
N ALA A 106 17.56 22.67 -11.41
CA ALA A 106 16.93 22.21 -12.65
C ALA A 106 15.44 22.61 -12.75
N GLY A 107 14.90 23.29 -11.73
CA GLY A 107 13.48 23.70 -11.67
C GLY A 107 12.52 22.58 -11.26
N SER A 108 13.00 21.37 -10.97
CA SER A 108 12.15 20.26 -10.52
C SER A 108 11.71 20.46 -9.07
N SER A 109 10.43 20.26 -8.78
CA SER A 109 9.85 20.31 -7.44
C SER A 109 9.60 18.91 -6.89
N THR A 110 10.21 18.53 -5.77
CA THR A 110 10.03 17.21 -5.14
C THR A 110 9.88 17.31 -3.62
N THR A 111 9.02 16.46 -3.05
CA THR A 111 8.92 16.28 -1.60
C THR A 111 10.26 15.76 -1.05
N CYS A 112 10.72 16.34 0.06
CA CYS A 112 12.07 16.18 0.64
C CYS A 112 13.27 16.50 -0.28
N GLY A 113 13.06 17.03 -1.50
CA GLY A 113 14.16 17.34 -2.43
C GLY A 113 14.80 16.11 -3.11
N THR A 114 14.09 14.98 -3.13
CA THR A 114 14.58 13.68 -3.63
C THR A 114 15.02 13.67 -5.10
N GLY A 115 14.72 14.71 -5.89
CA GLY A 115 15.17 14.88 -7.27
C GLY A 115 16.68 15.12 -7.46
N GLY A 116 17.43 15.30 -6.36
CA GLY A 116 18.88 15.50 -6.38
C GLY A 116 19.29 16.94 -6.72
N GLY A 117 20.55 17.26 -6.43
CA GLY A 117 21.08 18.61 -6.57
C GLY A 117 20.73 19.53 -5.40
N ALA A 118 21.36 20.70 -5.39
CA ALA A 118 21.27 21.65 -4.28
C ALA A 118 19.84 22.19 -4.08
N LEU A 119 19.27 22.03 -2.88
CA LEU A 119 18.01 22.70 -2.52
C LEU A 119 18.16 24.23 -2.66
N GLN A 120 17.28 24.87 -3.45
CA GLN A 120 17.31 26.32 -3.67
C GLN A 120 16.19 27.05 -2.92
N TYR A 121 14.94 26.65 -3.15
CA TYR A 121 13.75 27.29 -2.59
C TYR A 121 12.74 26.23 -2.18
N LYS A 122 11.91 26.53 -1.19
CA LYS A 122 10.71 25.73 -0.91
C LYS A 122 9.51 26.38 -1.60
N ARG A 123 8.91 25.69 -2.56
CA ARG A 123 7.63 26.08 -3.15
C ARG A 123 6.51 25.67 -2.21
N ILE A 124 5.58 26.58 -2.01
CA ILE A 124 4.37 26.38 -1.21
C ILE A 124 3.19 26.66 -2.13
N THR A 125 2.32 25.67 -2.30
CA THR A 125 1.10 25.77 -3.10
C THR A 125 -0.09 25.63 -2.16
N ILE A 126 -0.91 26.67 -2.07
CA ILE A 126 -2.18 26.67 -1.34
C ILE A 126 -3.30 26.49 -2.34
N THR A 127 -4.19 25.53 -2.08
CA THR A 127 -5.42 25.34 -2.87
C THR A 127 -6.63 25.48 -1.97
N VAL A 128 -7.56 26.35 -2.37
CA VAL A 128 -8.81 26.60 -1.65
C VAL A 128 -10.00 26.27 -2.55
N SER A 129 -10.88 25.41 -2.06
CA SER A 129 -12.10 24.96 -2.76
C SER A 129 -13.34 25.15 -1.88
N TRP A 130 -14.53 25.15 -2.48
CA TRP A 130 -15.81 25.28 -1.78
C TRP A 130 -16.90 24.36 -2.39
N PRO A 131 -17.92 23.94 -1.63
CA PRO A 131 -18.90 22.94 -2.07
C PRO A 131 -19.76 23.27 -3.30
N LYS A 132 -19.74 24.52 -3.79
CA LYS A 132 -20.62 25.02 -4.87
C LYS A 132 -19.87 25.66 -6.03
N MET A 133 -18.67 25.16 -6.32
CA MET A 133 -17.81 25.67 -7.40
C MET A 133 -18.37 25.46 -8.82
N ARG A 134 -19.30 24.52 -9.05
CA ARG A 134 -19.77 24.17 -10.40
C ARG A 134 -18.57 23.84 -11.31
N SER A 135 -18.38 24.58 -12.41
CA SER A 135 -17.27 24.46 -13.36
C SER A 135 -16.11 25.43 -13.07
N ALA A 136 -16.11 26.08 -11.91
CA ALA A 136 -15.01 26.90 -11.44
C ALA A 136 -13.82 26.04 -11.01
N ASP A 137 -12.61 26.44 -11.37
CA ASP A 137 -11.40 25.88 -10.77
C ASP A 137 -11.15 26.41 -9.36
N PRO A 138 -10.52 25.61 -8.48
CA PRO A 138 -10.05 26.05 -7.16
C PRO A 138 -9.17 27.28 -7.26
N VAL A 139 -9.18 28.09 -6.21
CA VAL A 139 -8.21 29.17 -6.10
C VAL A 139 -6.90 28.56 -5.65
N THR A 140 -5.88 28.65 -6.51
CA THR A 140 -4.52 28.20 -6.20
C THR A 140 -3.60 29.40 -6.11
N SER A 141 -2.79 29.45 -5.06
CA SER A 141 -1.77 30.48 -4.85
C SER A 141 -0.42 29.83 -4.57
N ASP A 142 0.61 30.29 -5.27
CA ASP A 142 1.97 29.78 -5.16
C ASP A 142 2.89 30.86 -4.55
N THR A 143 3.77 30.45 -3.64
CA THR A 143 4.90 31.27 -3.20
C THR A 143 6.17 30.44 -3.16
N LEU A 144 7.30 31.11 -3.32
CA LEU A 144 8.61 30.55 -3.06
C LEU A 144 9.13 31.12 -1.74
N LEU A 145 9.63 30.25 -0.88
CA LEU A 145 10.31 30.62 0.36
C LEU A 145 11.80 30.30 0.20
N ALA A 146 12.61 31.36 0.26
CA ALA A 146 14.06 31.23 0.23
C ALA A 146 14.59 30.98 1.66
N PRO A 147 15.56 30.08 1.83
CA PRO A 147 16.28 29.94 3.09
C PRO A 147 17.04 31.23 3.43
N SER A 148 17.11 31.57 4.72
CA SER A 148 17.82 32.77 5.21
C SER A 148 19.34 32.67 5.12
N SER A 149 19.86 31.45 4.95
CA SER A 149 21.28 31.15 4.76
C SER A 149 21.47 30.11 3.67
N ARG A 150 22.70 29.98 3.17
CA ARG A 150 23.01 29.01 2.12
C ARG A 150 22.87 27.58 2.69
N ILE A 151 21.88 26.83 2.20
CA ILE A 151 21.66 25.42 2.61
C ILE A 151 22.91 24.57 2.32
N ASN A 152 23.55 24.80 1.18
CA ASN A 152 24.68 24.00 0.70
C ASN A 152 25.99 24.80 0.75
N ASP A 153 26.92 24.41 1.61
CA ASP A 153 28.31 24.88 1.59
C ASP A 153 29.02 24.25 0.36
N PRO A 154 29.71 25.01 -0.50
CA PRO A 154 30.46 24.47 -1.64
C PRO A 154 31.45 23.35 -1.30
N ALA A 155 31.98 23.32 -0.07
CA ALA A 155 32.96 22.34 0.40
C ALA A 155 32.31 21.14 1.14
N LYS A 156 31.00 21.19 1.41
CA LYS A 156 30.25 20.15 2.13
C LYS A 156 29.07 19.65 1.30
N GLY A 157 28.58 18.46 1.62
CA GLY A 157 27.37 17.91 1.03
C GLY A 157 26.18 17.96 1.99
N THR A 158 25.03 17.57 1.46
CA THR A 158 23.77 17.45 2.18
C THR A 158 23.17 16.07 1.95
N LEU A 159 22.70 15.41 3.01
CA LEU A 159 21.91 14.19 2.88
C LEU A 159 20.43 14.56 3.00
N LEU A 160 19.64 14.12 2.03
CA LEU A 160 18.19 14.29 1.98
C LEU A 160 17.55 12.94 2.27
N ILE A 161 16.94 12.79 3.44
CA ILE A 161 16.31 11.55 3.87
C ILE A 161 14.81 11.69 3.61
N SER A 162 14.24 10.73 2.90
CA SER A 162 12.80 10.57 2.70
C SER A 162 12.37 9.18 3.15
N VAL A 163 11.46 9.13 4.11
CA VAL A 163 10.85 7.88 4.56
C VAL A 163 9.37 7.96 4.29
N LYS A 164 8.88 7.01 3.48
CA LYS A 164 7.47 6.86 3.16
C LYS A 164 6.89 5.64 3.86
N ASP A 165 5.63 5.74 4.24
CA ASP A 165 4.86 4.64 4.79
C ASP A 165 4.41 3.67 3.68
N SER A 166 3.66 2.62 4.06
CA SER A 166 3.12 1.63 3.13
C SER A 166 2.13 2.20 2.09
N ARG A 167 1.57 3.38 2.35
CA ARG A 167 0.62 4.10 1.48
C ARG A 167 1.31 5.18 0.64
N GLY A 168 2.63 5.33 0.77
CA GLY A 168 3.41 6.33 0.04
C GLY A 168 3.38 7.73 0.64
N LEU A 169 2.81 7.90 1.83
CA LEU A 169 2.79 9.16 2.58
C LEU A 169 4.05 9.31 3.43
N GLY A 170 4.38 10.54 3.83
CA GLY A 170 5.49 10.80 4.74
C GLY A 170 5.36 10.05 6.06
N LYS A 171 6.43 9.38 6.50
CA LYS A 171 6.46 8.66 7.78
C LYS A 171 7.21 9.49 8.83
N PRO A 172 6.51 10.15 9.77
CA PRO A 172 7.15 10.92 10.84
C PRO A 172 7.79 10.05 11.92
N GLY A 173 8.75 10.66 12.62
CA GLY A 173 9.35 10.12 13.84
C GLY A 173 10.32 8.96 13.61
N VAL A 174 10.72 8.69 12.37
CA VAL A 174 11.67 7.62 12.06
C VAL A 174 13.08 8.09 12.39
N THR A 175 13.72 7.39 13.33
CA THR A 175 15.12 7.61 13.69
C THR A 175 16.06 6.90 12.71
N PHE A 176 17.24 7.45 12.50
CA PHE A 176 18.28 6.84 11.67
C PHE A 176 19.66 7.28 12.09
N THR A 177 20.67 6.51 11.70
CA THR A 177 22.08 6.89 11.80
C THR A 177 22.63 7.20 10.41
N ALA A 178 23.49 8.20 10.29
CA ALA A 178 24.25 8.50 9.09
C ALA A 178 25.75 8.43 9.41
N VAL A 179 26.40 7.36 8.96
CA VAL A 179 27.80 7.07 9.30
C VAL A 179 28.65 6.95 8.05
N SER A 180 29.85 7.51 8.08
CA SER A 180 30.90 7.30 7.09
C SER A 180 32.13 6.66 7.75
N PRO A 181 33.12 6.19 6.97
CA PRO A 181 34.39 5.72 7.52
C PRO A 181 35.10 6.76 8.40
N THR A 182 34.88 8.05 8.13
CA THR A 182 35.52 9.17 8.84
C THR A 182 34.75 9.68 10.05
N GLY A 183 33.49 9.28 10.26
CA GLY A 183 32.72 9.65 11.45
C GLY A 183 31.20 9.47 11.32
N SER A 184 30.46 9.88 12.36
CA SER A 184 29.00 9.89 12.37
C SER A 184 28.48 11.32 12.34
N LEU A 185 27.38 11.55 11.63
CA LEU A 185 26.67 12.82 11.62
C LEU A 185 25.60 12.85 12.71
N VAL A 186 25.24 14.06 13.14
CA VAL A 186 24.07 14.30 13.99
C VAL A 186 22.83 14.19 13.12
N THR A 187 21.85 13.41 13.58
CA THR A 187 20.59 13.18 12.86
C THR A 187 19.41 13.61 13.72
N THR A 188 18.34 14.02 13.06
CA THR A 188 17.03 14.25 13.67
C THR A 188 16.02 13.29 13.07
N PRO A 189 15.03 12.83 13.84
CA PRO A 189 13.94 12.00 13.30
C PRO A 189 13.22 12.70 12.15
N THR A 190 12.57 11.92 11.29
CA THR A 190 11.77 12.47 10.20
C THR A 190 10.60 13.33 10.68
N ASP A 191 10.30 14.40 9.94
CA ASP A 191 9.16 15.29 10.16
C ASP A 191 7.83 14.71 9.66
N ALA A 192 6.75 15.48 9.72
CA ALA A 192 5.41 15.06 9.28
C ALA A 192 5.33 14.63 7.81
N ASP A 193 6.20 15.17 6.97
CA ASP A 193 6.29 14.84 5.54
C ASP A 193 7.23 13.65 5.29
N GLY A 194 7.77 13.04 6.36
CA GLY A 194 8.73 11.95 6.29
C GLY A 194 10.13 12.39 5.88
N CYS A 195 10.44 13.68 5.98
CA CYS A 195 11.71 14.23 5.58
C CYS A 195 12.67 14.38 6.78
N SER A 196 13.96 14.20 6.55
CA SER A 196 15.02 14.66 7.45
C SER A 196 16.22 15.12 6.64
N PHE A 197 16.92 16.14 7.14
CA PHE A 197 17.98 16.82 6.40
C PHE A 197 19.24 16.84 7.26
N VAL A 198 20.31 16.25 6.75
CA VAL A 198 21.63 16.32 7.40
C VAL A 198 22.51 17.24 6.57
N LEU A 199 22.70 18.45 7.08
CA LEU A 199 23.48 19.50 6.43
C LEU A 199 24.97 19.39 6.81
N GLN A 200 25.84 20.03 6.03
CA GLN A 200 27.27 20.20 6.35
C GLN A 200 28.06 18.87 6.46
N ALA A 201 27.64 17.84 5.73
CA ALA A 201 28.37 16.58 5.67
C ALA A 201 29.69 16.76 4.93
N SER A 202 30.80 16.25 5.48
CA SER A 202 32.05 16.23 4.72
C SER A 202 31.92 15.27 3.54
N PRO A 203 32.57 15.52 2.39
CA PRO A 203 32.47 14.60 1.26
C PRO A 203 33.01 13.20 1.62
N ASP A 204 32.16 12.18 1.55
CA ASP A 204 32.46 10.77 1.89
C ASP A 204 31.29 9.86 1.46
N ASP A 205 31.47 8.54 1.59
CA ASP A 205 30.40 7.56 1.46
C ASP A 205 29.66 7.42 2.80
N TYR A 206 28.37 7.74 2.80
CA TYR A 206 27.53 7.64 3.99
C TYR A 206 26.59 6.45 3.91
N THR A 207 26.53 5.68 4.98
CA THR A 207 25.52 4.66 5.22
C THR A 207 24.43 5.24 6.10
N VAL A 208 23.24 5.42 5.52
CA VAL A 208 22.03 5.78 6.25
C VAL A 208 21.31 4.49 6.62
N LYS A 209 21.16 4.24 7.92
CA LYS A 209 20.48 3.06 8.46
C LYS A 209 19.30 3.50 9.32
N LEU A 210 18.10 3.07 8.94
CA LEU A 210 16.90 3.36 9.72
C LEU A 210 16.83 2.48 10.97
N THR A 211 16.28 3.04 12.04
CA THR A 211 15.98 2.34 13.28
C THR A 211 14.55 2.67 13.68
N GLY A 212 13.74 1.65 13.93
CA GLY A 212 12.34 1.84 14.33
C GLY A 212 11.80 0.59 15.00
N THR A 213 11.30 0.73 16.23
CA THR A 213 10.75 -0.42 16.96
C THR A 213 9.46 -0.88 16.29
N GLY A 214 9.40 -2.17 15.94
CA GLY A 214 8.20 -2.76 15.33
C GLY A 214 7.94 -2.27 13.91
N MET A 215 8.93 -1.69 13.23
CA MET A 215 8.83 -1.26 11.85
C MET A 215 9.61 -2.19 10.92
N VAL A 216 9.19 -2.27 9.67
CA VAL A 216 9.83 -3.06 8.61
C VAL A 216 9.71 -2.38 7.26
N ASP A 217 10.71 -2.57 6.41
CA ASP A 217 10.71 -2.04 5.05
C ASP A 217 9.96 -2.93 4.07
N SER A 218 9.82 -2.48 2.83
CA SER A 218 9.21 -3.23 1.73
C SER A 218 9.87 -4.59 1.46
N THR A 219 11.14 -4.77 1.84
CA THR A 219 11.90 -6.03 1.73
C THR A 219 11.86 -6.89 3.00
N GLN A 220 11.01 -6.52 3.98
CA GLN A 220 10.86 -7.17 5.29
C GLN A 220 12.07 -7.01 6.22
N ALA A 221 12.98 -6.09 5.93
CA ALA A 221 14.11 -5.75 6.78
C ALA A 221 13.68 -4.80 7.90
N ALA A 222 14.01 -5.16 9.14
CA ALA A 222 13.70 -4.36 10.33
C ALA A 222 14.65 -3.16 10.53
N ASN A 223 15.79 -3.12 9.85
CA ASN A 223 16.74 -2.00 9.93
C ASN A 223 17.41 -1.82 8.55
N PRO A 224 16.66 -1.34 7.54
CA PRO A 224 17.20 -1.15 6.19
C PRO A 224 18.34 -0.13 6.21
N ALA A 225 19.32 -0.34 5.34
CA ALA A 225 20.47 0.55 5.19
C ALA A 225 20.79 0.77 3.71
N ILE A 226 21.14 2.01 3.37
CA ILE A 226 21.56 2.42 2.03
C ILE A 226 22.87 3.19 2.18
N THR A 227 23.86 2.86 1.34
CA THR A 227 25.16 3.55 1.29
C THR A 227 25.27 4.28 -0.03
N LEU A 228 25.50 5.60 0.00
CA LEU A 228 25.68 6.42 -1.21
C LEU A 228 26.81 7.46 -1.02
N PRO A 229 27.49 7.85 -2.10
CA PRO A 229 28.51 8.90 -2.06
C PRO A 229 27.87 10.27 -1.88
N VAL A 230 28.47 11.10 -1.01
CA VAL A 230 28.09 12.50 -0.81
C VAL A 230 29.25 13.39 -1.25
N ALA A 231 29.02 14.22 -2.27
CA ALA A 231 30.03 15.11 -2.83
C ALA A 231 29.92 16.56 -2.30
N ALA A 232 31.04 17.29 -2.34
CA ALA A 232 31.08 18.71 -2.00
C ALA A 232 30.14 19.54 -2.89
N GLY A 233 29.39 20.46 -2.28
CA GLY A 233 28.44 21.34 -2.95
C GLY A 233 27.19 20.65 -3.50
N SER A 234 26.97 19.37 -3.20
CA SER A 234 25.88 18.56 -3.74
C SER A 234 24.96 18.00 -2.65
N SER A 235 23.77 17.58 -3.04
CA SER A 235 22.81 16.89 -2.18
C SER A 235 22.55 15.48 -2.68
N THR A 236 22.53 14.51 -1.77
CA THR A 236 22.32 13.08 -2.06
C THR A 236 21.06 12.59 -1.38
N SER A 237 20.21 11.90 -2.13
CA SER A 237 18.88 11.50 -1.68
C SER A 237 18.84 10.04 -1.25
N TYR A 238 18.37 9.80 -0.03
CA TYR A 238 18.13 8.48 0.55
C TYR A 238 16.63 8.29 0.69
N SER A 239 16.07 7.33 -0.04
CA SER A 239 14.63 7.05 -0.03
C SER A 239 14.35 5.67 0.53
N PHE A 240 13.43 5.59 1.48
CA PHE A 240 13.01 4.36 2.13
C PHE A 240 11.48 4.24 2.10
N GLN A 241 10.99 3.00 1.96
CA GLN A 241 9.61 2.66 2.28
C GLN A 241 9.62 1.83 3.56
N TYR A 242 9.16 2.43 4.67
CA TYR A 242 9.35 1.90 6.02
C TYR A 242 8.16 2.26 6.91
N ASP A 243 7.49 1.25 7.47
CA ASP A 243 6.24 1.46 8.20
C ASP A 243 6.11 0.51 9.40
N ALA A 244 5.15 0.76 10.28
CA ALA A 244 4.81 -0.12 11.38
C ALA A 244 4.37 -1.48 10.83
N ALA A 245 5.04 -2.54 11.27
CA ALA A 245 4.76 -3.89 10.79
C ALA A 245 3.33 -4.31 11.18
N ALA A 246 2.59 -4.84 10.21
CA ALA A 246 1.36 -5.58 10.48
C ALA A 246 1.71 -6.96 11.06
N THR A 247 0.89 -7.44 11.99
CA THR A 247 1.03 -8.76 12.61
C THR A 247 0.04 -9.75 12.01
N TYR A 248 0.54 -10.85 11.46
CA TYR A 248 -0.26 -11.95 10.92
C TYR A 248 -0.19 -13.14 11.87
N ASN A 249 -1.30 -13.44 12.53
CA ASN A 249 -1.44 -14.62 13.37
C ASN A 249 -1.77 -15.81 12.48
N VAL A 250 -0.88 -16.80 12.45
CA VAL A 250 -0.93 -17.92 11.52
C VAL A 250 -1.62 -19.11 12.17
N HIS A 251 -2.69 -19.58 11.53
CA HIS A 251 -3.43 -20.80 11.90
C HIS A 251 -3.15 -21.90 10.87
N PRO A 252 -2.06 -22.67 11.02
CA PRO A 252 -1.70 -23.72 10.08
C PRO A 252 -2.63 -24.93 10.16
N ALA A 253 -2.77 -25.64 9.05
CA ALA A 253 -3.55 -26.87 8.93
C ALA A 253 -5.02 -26.72 9.39
N PHE A 254 -5.59 -25.53 9.22
CA PHE A 254 -6.96 -25.24 9.67
C PHE A 254 -8.01 -26.11 8.96
N ASN A 255 -7.69 -26.63 7.77
CA ASN A 255 -8.52 -27.49 6.96
C ASN A 255 -8.53 -28.96 7.44
N VAL A 256 -7.78 -29.29 8.50
CA VAL A 256 -7.63 -30.66 8.99
C VAL A 256 -8.60 -30.92 10.16
N PRO A 257 -9.37 -32.03 10.15
CA PRO A 257 -10.27 -32.38 11.24
C PRO A 257 -9.55 -32.57 12.58
N THR A 258 -10.24 -32.28 13.68
CA THR A 258 -9.72 -32.50 15.03
C THR A 258 -9.49 -33.99 15.33
N PRO A 259 -8.55 -34.34 16.25
CA PRO A 259 -7.53 -33.47 16.85
C PRO A 259 -6.54 -32.91 15.81
N LEU A 260 -6.10 -31.67 16.04
CA LEU A 260 -5.19 -30.96 15.13
C LEU A 260 -3.84 -31.68 14.99
N PRO A 261 -3.25 -31.69 13.78
CA PRO A 261 -1.97 -32.32 13.55
C PRO A 261 -0.81 -31.56 14.20
N LYS A 262 0.30 -32.24 14.41
CA LYS A 262 1.58 -31.61 14.75
C LYS A 262 2.12 -30.87 13.52
N ILE A 263 2.65 -29.68 13.77
CA ILE A 263 3.25 -28.78 12.77
C ILE A 263 4.77 -28.77 12.97
N PRO A 264 5.57 -28.68 11.89
CA PRO A 264 7.01 -28.55 12.03
C PRO A 264 7.43 -27.31 12.84
N THR A 265 8.48 -27.44 13.64
CA THR A 265 9.00 -26.33 14.46
C THR A 265 9.73 -25.27 13.63
N ASN A 266 10.14 -25.62 12.42
CA ASN A 266 10.82 -24.76 11.46
C ASN A 266 10.02 -24.56 10.16
N LEU A 267 8.68 -24.62 10.24
CA LEU A 267 7.81 -24.43 9.08
C LEU A 267 8.00 -23.02 8.49
N ASP A 268 8.21 -22.97 7.18
CA ASP A 268 8.22 -21.74 6.41
C ASP A 268 6.81 -21.46 5.88
N TYR A 269 6.48 -20.18 5.71
CA TYR A 269 5.27 -19.68 5.07
C TYR A 269 5.66 -18.71 3.98
N SER A 270 4.98 -18.77 2.85
CA SER A 270 5.15 -17.80 1.77
C SER A 270 3.97 -16.84 1.75
N PHE A 271 4.28 -15.56 1.89
CA PHE A 271 3.34 -14.46 1.77
C PHE A 271 3.51 -13.84 0.39
N ILE A 272 2.46 -13.91 -0.42
CA ILE A 272 2.50 -13.54 -1.84
C ILE A 272 1.59 -12.34 -2.07
N ASN A 273 2.08 -11.38 -2.83
CA ASN A 273 1.30 -10.27 -3.35
C ASN A 273 1.84 -9.84 -4.72
N SER A 274 1.34 -8.71 -5.25
CA SER A 274 1.78 -8.18 -6.54
C SER A 274 3.24 -7.70 -6.56
N TYR A 275 3.88 -7.50 -5.40
CA TYR A 275 5.27 -7.08 -5.28
C TYR A 275 6.25 -8.25 -5.18
N GLY A 276 5.76 -9.46 -4.90
CA GLY A 276 6.58 -10.67 -4.86
C GLY A 276 6.11 -11.70 -3.84
N ALA A 277 6.97 -12.68 -3.58
CA ALA A 277 6.78 -13.71 -2.58
C ALA A 277 7.83 -13.57 -1.48
N PHE A 278 7.38 -13.54 -0.22
CA PHE A 278 8.21 -13.37 0.96
C PHE A 278 8.12 -14.63 1.81
N VAL A 279 9.24 -15.34 1.94
CA VAL A 279 9.33 -16.57 2.74
C VAL A 279 9.71 -16.20 4.17
N MET A 280 8.81 -16.47 5.11
CA MET A 280 8.94 -16.11 6.52
C MET A 280 8.72 -17.33 7.42
N ARG A 281 9.31 -17.31 8.62
CA ARG A 281 9.02 -18.28 9.67
C ARG A 281 8.16 -17.66 10.75
N ALA A 282 7.21 -18.44 11.29
CA ALA A 282 6.31 -18.03 12.36
C ALA A 282 6.53 -18.89 13.62
N PRO A 283 7.67 -18.78 14.33
CA PRO A 283 7.99 -19.67 15.46
C PRO A 283 6.97 -19.55 16.61
N THR A 284 6.29 -18.40 16.73
CA THR A 284 5.24 -18.14 17.73
C THR A 284 3.85 -18.10 17.10
N ASN A 285 3.65 -18.73 15.93
CA ASN A 285 2.43 -18.60 15.12
C ASN A 285 2.07 -17.15 14.78
N SER A 286 3.06 -16.25 14.72
CA SER A 286 2.87 -14.86 14.33
C SER A 286 4.04 -14.39 13.48
N VAL A 287 3.76 -13.62 12.43
CA VAL A 287 4.78 -12.98 11.58
C VAL A 287 4.51 -11.48 11.51
N LYS A 288 5.56 -10.68 11.64
CA LYS A 288 5.49 -9.23 11.42
C LYS A 288 5.97 -8.91 10.01
N MET A 289 5.16 -8.18 9.25
CA MET A 289 5.45 -7.90 7.83
C MET A 289 5.06 -6.48 7.45
N HIS A 290 5.65 -6.00 6.34
CA HIS A 290 5.30 -4.71 5.76
C HIS A 290 3.82 -4.69 5.37
N PRO A 291 3.05 -3.68 5.79
CA PRO A 291 1.60 -3.66 5.60
C PRO A 291 1.23 -3.15 4.19
N TYR A 292 1.55 -3.91 3.14
CA TYR A 292 1.17 -3.51 1.78
C TYR A 292 -0.35 -3.32 1.66
N PRO A 293 -0.82 -2.22 1.03
CA PRO A 293 -2.26 -2.00 0.82
C PRO A 293 -2.94 -3.11 0.02
N VAL A 294 -2.21 -3.78 -0.86
CA VAL A 294 -2.71 -4.94 -1.61
C VAL A 294 -2.86 -6.21 -0.77
N GLY A 295 -2.40 -6.22 0.49
CA GLY A 295 -2.41 -7.38 1.37
C GLY A 295 -1.50 -8.53 0.94
N TYR A 296 -1.71 -9.70 1.53
CA TYR A 296 -1.01 -10.94 1.17
C TYR A 296 -1.96 -12.13 1.07
N GLN A 297 -1.66 -13.05 0.16
CA GLN A 297 -2.11 -14.44 0.25
C GLN A 297 -1.02 -15.24 0.96
N THR A 298 -1.40 -16.17 1.83
CA THR A 298 -0.42 -16.99 2.57
C THR A 298 -0.58 -18.45 2.20
N ILE A 299 0.55 -19.10 1.94
CA ILE A 299 0.64 -20.55 1.72
C ILE A 299 1.74 -21.14 2.60
N ALA A 300 1.55 -22.38 3.03
CA ALA A 300 2.59 -23.08 3.79
C ALA A 300 3.71 -23.50 2.83
N GLY A 301 4.95 -23.50 3.30
CA GLY A 301 6.12 -23.91 2.53
C GLY A 301 6.83 -22.76 1.81
N LYS A 302 7.90 -23.13 1.10
CA LYS A 302 8.74 -22.21 0.31
C LYS A 302 8.27 -22.15 -1.14
N TYR A 303 7.48 -21.15 -1.44
CA TYR A 303 6.99 -20.92 -2.79
C TYR A 303 8.03 -20.23 -3.66
N ALA A 304 8.18 -20.75 -4.87
CA ALA A 304 8.88 -20.08 -5.94
C ALA A 304 8.13 -20.37 -7.23
N ALA A 305 7.60 -19.34 -7.91
CA ALA A 305 6.70 -19.50 -9.05
C ALA A 305 7.21 -20.46 -10.13
N THR A 306 8.51 -20.48 -10.39
CA THR A 306 9.14 -21.33 -11.41
C THR A 306 9.86 -22.55 -10.84
N ALA A 307 10.36 -22.47 -9.61
CA ALA A 307 11.23 -23.50 -9.04
C ALA A 307 10.52 -24.41 -8.03
N CYS A 308 9.48 -23.93 -7.34
CA CYS A 308 8.65 -24.72 -6.43
C CYS A 308 7.22 -24.18 -6.36
N PRO A 309 6.46 -24.25 -7.46
CA PRO A 309 5.03 -23.93 -7.47
C PRO A 309 4.15 -24.93 -6.70
N THR A 310 4.63 -26.15 -6.40
CA THR A 310 3.78 -27.23 -5.83
C THR A 310 3.07 -26.88 -4.52
N VAL A 311 3.62 -25.95 -3.72
CA VAL A 311 3.04 -25.57 -2.43
C VAL A 311 1.82 -24.65 -2.58
N ASP A 312 1.63 -24.09 -3.77
CA ASP A 312 0.52 -23.22 -4.10
C ASP A 312 -0.66 -24.03 -4.67
N PRO A 313 -1.83 -24.05 -4.00
CA PRO A 313 -3.01 -24.78 -4.49
C PRO A 313 -3.43 -24.41 -5.91
N GLU A 314 -3.29 -23.15 -6.31
CA GLU A 314 -3.72 -22.66 -7.63
C GLU A 314 -2.76 -23.04 -8.76
N ALA A 315 -1.55 -23.50 -8.44
CA ALA A 315 -0.60 -23.96 -9.45
C ALA A 315 -0.92 -25.38 -9.96
N TRP A 316 -1.75 -26.15 -9.24
CA TRP A 316 -2.13 -27.52 -9.61
C TRP A 316 -3.15 -27.52 -10.75
N ALA A 317 -2.94 -28.35 -11.76
CA ALA A 317 -3.94 -28.54 -12.81
C ALA A 317 -5.22 -29.17 -12.22
N PRO A 318 -6.43 -28.88 -12.74
CA PRO A 318 -7.66 -29.48 -12.23
C PRO A 318 -7.64 -31.02 -12.23
N ASP A 319 -8.17 -31.63 -11.17
CA ASP A 319 -8.38 -33.08 -11.12
C ASP A 319 -9.63 -33.43 -11.92
N THR A 320 -9.42 -33.94 -13.13
CA THR A 320 -10.48 -34.34 -14.07
C THR A 320 -10.96 -35.78 -13.89
N THR A 321 -10.43 -36.51 -12.90
CA THR A 321 -10.88 -37.89 -12.60
C THR A 321 -12.24 -37.94 -11.90
N VAL A 322 -12.71 -36.79 -11.40
CA VAL A 322 -13.99 -36.60 -10.72
C VAL A 322 -14.83 -35.53 -11.42
N THR A 323 -16.15 -35.60 -11.29
CA THR A 323 -17.09 -34.62 -11.87
C THR A 323 -18.00 -34.04 -10.78
N PRO A 324 -18.00 -32.70 -10.57
CA PRO A 324 -17.16 -31.69 -11.23
C PRO A 324 -15.67 -31.86 -10.89
N ALA A 325 -14.79 -31.36 -11.77
CA ALA A 325 -13.35 -31.40 -11.54
C ALA A 325 -12.97 -30.64 -10.27
N LYS A 326 -12.04 -31.19 -9.48
CA LYS A 326 -11.55 -30.51 -8.27
C LYS A 326 -10.42 -29.55 -8.61
N VAL A 327 -10.42 -28.40 -7.95
CA VAL A 327 -9.46 -27.32 -8.18
C VAL A 327 -8.97 -26.80 -6.83
N GLY A 328 -7.66 -26.63 -6.69
CA GLY A 328 -7.04 -26.02 -5.53
C GLY A 328 -7.22 -24.51 -5.59
N VAL A 329 -7.56 -23.90 -4.46
CA VAL A 329 -7.84 -22.46 -4.38
C VAL A 329 -7.02 -21.85 -3.27
N ARG A 330 -6.38 -20.70 -3.54
CA ARG A 330 -5.66 -19.97 -2.50
C ARG A 330 -6.66 -19.36 -1.52
N GLN A 331 -6.18 -19.11 -0.31
CA GLN A 331 -6.96 -18.31 0.62
C GLN A 331 -7.08 -16.86 0.11
N PRO A 332 -8.16 -16.16 0.46
CA PRO A 332 -8.34 -14.77 0.05
C PRO A 332 -7.20 -13.91 0.56
N VAL A 333 -6.89 -12.87 -0.21
CA VAL A 333 -5.94 -11.83 0.20
C VAL A 333 -6.35 -11.26 1.54
N ARG A 334 -5.40 -11.19 2.49
CA ARG A 334 -5.58 -10.51 3.76
C ARG A 334 -4.78 -9.22 3.77
N GLN A 335 -5.49 -8.10 3.80
CA GLN A 335 -4.94 -6.78 4.07
C GLN A 335 -5.00 -6.49 5.58
N VAL A 336 -3.96 -5.85 6.09
CA VAL A 336 -3.84 -5.46 7.50
C VAL A 336 -3.23 -4.08 7.56
N ASP A 337 -3.85 -3.18 8.32
CA ASP A 337 -3.33 -1.83 8.51
C ASP A 337 -1.99 -1.82 9.27
N PRO A 338 -1.16 -0.79 9.07
CA PRO A 338 0.11 -0.64 9.80
C PRO A 338 -0.07 -0.73 11.31
N GLY A 339 0.73 -1.58 11.96
CA GLY A 339 0.68 -1.82 13.40
C GLY A 339 -0.53 -2.63 13.91
N ALA A 340 -1.48 -2.97 13.04
CA ALA A 340 -2.62 -3.81 13.41
C ALA A 340 -2.27 -5.30 13.35
N ALA A 341 -3.19 -6.14 13.82
CA ALA A 341 -3.07 -7.59 13.80
C ALA A 341 -4.28 -8.24 13.12
N ALA A 342 -4.05 -9.38 12.47
CA ALA A 342 -5.10 -10.17 11.84
C ALA A 342 -4.76 -11.66 11.82
N ASP A 343 -5.80 -12.48 11.87
CA ASP A 343 -5.69 -13.92 11.66
C ASP A 343 -5.62 -14.28 10.18
N ILE A 344 -4.76 -15.23 9.86
CA ILE A 344 -4.68 -15.89 8.56
C ILE A 344 -4.71 -17.41 8.74
N TYR A 345 -5.48 -18.07 7.89
CA TYR A 345 -5.69 -19.51 7.93
C TYR A 345 -4.90 -20.11 6.78
N VAL A 346 -4.04 -21.10 7.06
CA VAL A 346 -3.15 -21.65 6.04
C VAL A 346 -3.47 -23.13 5.86
N PRO A 347 -4.04 -23.53 4.70
CA PRO A 347 -4.36 -24.92 4.43
C PRO A 347 -3.06 -25.72 4.23
N MET A 348 -3.08 -26.97 4.69
CA MET A 348 -1.96 -27.89 4.59
C MET A 348 -2.48 -29.29 4.28
N GLY A 349 -1.60 -30.15 3.76
CA GLY A 349 -1.89 -31.58 3.67
C GLY A 349 -1.56 -32.30 4.97
N ALA A 350 -2.33 -33.32 5.34
CA ALA A 350 -2.12 -34.04 6.59
C ALA A 350 -2.26 -35.56 6.45
N VAL A 351 -1.44 -36.27 7.22
CA VAL A 351 -1.37 -37.73 7.24
C VAL A 351 -1.26 -38.26 8.67
N VAL A 352 -1.64 -39.52 8.85
CA VAL A 352 -1.48 -40.27 10.10
C VAL A 352 -0.32 -41.26 9.94
N LEU A 353 0.72 -41.04 10.74
CA LEU A 353 1.89 -41.89 10.82
C LEU A 353 1.77 -42.84 12.02
N SER A 354 2.05 -44.11 11.83
CA SER A 354 2.11 -45.08 12.94
C SER A 354 3.42 -44.95 13.75
N GLY A 355 3.48 -45.47 14.98
CA GLY A 355 4.62 -45.33 15.91
C GLY A 355 5.83 -46.23 15.64
N GLY A 356 7.06 -45.77 15.87
CA GLY A 356 8.29 -46.44 15.44
C GLY A 356 9.36 -46.51 16.54
N PRO A 357 10.53 -47.14 16.24
CA PRO A 357 11.62 -47.28 17.21
C PRO A 357 12.38 -45.97 17.46
N SER A 358 12.26 -44.99 16.55
CA SER A 358 12.93 -43.70 16.60
C SER A 358 11.91 -42.59 16.77
N ALA A 359 12.12 -41.73 17.76
CA ALA A 359 11.10 -40.77 18.21
C ALA A 359 11.08 -39.45 17.42
N TYR A 360 12.20 -39.07 16.79
CA TYR A 360 12.30 -37.81 16.05
C TYR A 360 11.82 -37.98 14.62
N LEU A 361 11.06 -37.00 14.11
CA LEU A 361 10.54 -36.98 12.73
C LEU A 361 11.09 -35.80 11.93
N THR A 362 11.55 -36.10 10.72
CA THR A 362 11.93 -35.11 9.70
C THR A 362 11.22 -35.40 8.38
N ALA A 363 10.71 -34.38 7.71
CA ALA A 363 10.13 -34.46 6.38
C ALA A 363 11.02 -33.72 5.37
N VAL A 364 11.21 -34.29 4.19
CA VAL A 364 12.01 -33.70 3.10
C VAL A 364 11.17 -33.67 1.83
N SER A 365 10.99 -32.48 1.25
CA SER A 365 10.27 -32.31 -0.01
C SER A 365 10.98 -33.02 -1.15
N GLN A 366 10.23 -33.58 -2.10
CA GLN A 366 10.75 -34.31 -3.24
C GLN A 366 10.39 -33.60 -4.56
N PRO A 367 11.24 -33.68 -5.59
CA PRO A 367 10.95 -33.13 -6.92
C PRO A 367 10.03 -34.03 -7.75
N ASP A 368 9.82 -35.27 -7.32
CA ASP A 368 8.92 -36.22 -7.95
C ASP A 368 7.48 -35.65 -8.01
N VAL A 369 6.80 -35.86 -9.14
CA VAL A 369 5.41 -35.43 -9.37
C VAL A 369 4.50 -36.66 -9.54
N PRO A 370 4.29 -37.42 -8.46
CA PRO A 370 3.52 -38.64 -8.54
C PRO A 370 2.05 -38.38 -8.80
N ILE A 371 1.46 -37.20 -8.55
CA ILE A 371 0.04 -36.93 -8.84
C ILE A 371 -0.12 -36.24 -10.21
N ALA A 372 -1.09 -36.66 -11.01
CA ALA A 372 -1.39 -36.01 -12.27
C ALA A 372 -1.84 -34.55 -12.03
N GLY A 373 -1.14 -33.60 -12.67
CA GLY A 373 -1.37 -32.17 -12.50
C GLY A 373 -0.58 -31.52 -11.37
N GLU A 374 0.24 -32.29 -10.63
CA GLU A 374 1.17 -31.76 -9.61
C GLU A 374 2.31 -30.98 -10.28
N PRO A 375 2.56 -29.72 -9.88
CA PRO A 375 3.72 -28.97 -10.34
C PRO A 375 5.02 -29.49 -9.72
N VAL A 376 6.13 -29.38 -10.44
CA VAL A 376 7.45 -29.79 -9.92
C VAL A 376 7.92 -28.84 -8.82
N CYS A 377 8.53 -29.36 -7.75
CA CYS A 377 9.37 -28.60 -6.84
C CYS A 377 10.84 -29.00 -6.98
N ALA A 378 11.59 -28.23 -7.77
CA ALA A 378 12.98 -28.49 -8.05
C ALA A 378 13.81 -28.53 -6.76
N SER A 379 14.70 -29.52 -6.67
CA SER A 379 15.63 -29.63 -5.55
C SER A 379 16.76 -28.60 -5.68
N SER A 380 16.85 -27.68 -4.73
CA SER A 380 17.87 -26.63 -4.65
C SER A 380 18.03 -26.16 -3.20
N PRO A 381 19.19 -25.59 -2.81
CA PRO A 381 19.37 -25.01 -1.46
C PRO A 381 18.28 -24.01 -1.05
N THR A 382 17.61 -23.35 -1.99
CA THR A 382 16.59 -22.33 -1.73
C THR A 382 15.16 -22.87 -1.71
N THR A 383 14.87 -23.96 -2.43
CA THR A 383 13.51 -24.51 -2.59
C THR A 383 13.29 -25.82 -1.84
N THR A 384 14.34 -26.60 -1.59
CA THR A 384 14.20 -27.83 -0.81
C THR A 384 13.76 -27.48 0.61
N MET A 385 12.68 -28.10 1.04
CA MET A 385 12.09 -27.96 2.35
C MET A 385 12.47 -29.18 3.20
N THR A 386 13.14 -28.91 4.31
CA THR A 386 13.47 -29.91 5.33
C THR A 386 12.86 -29.48 6.64
N TYR A 387 11.84 -30.19 7.09
CA TYR A 387 11.02 -29.83 8.23
C TYR A 387 11.18 -30.83 9.38
N SER A 388 11.45 -30.32 10.57
CA SER A 388 11.60 -31.11 11.79
C SER A 388 10.39 -30.93 12.69
N PHE A 389 9.90 -32.03 13.25
CA PHE A 389 8.79 -32.02 14.20
C PHE A 389 9.24 -32.25 15.65
N GLY A 390 10.53 -32.51 15.87
CA GLY A 390 11.03 -32.96 17.16
C GLY A 390 10.62 -34.40 17.49
N SER A 391 10.64 -34.73 18.79
CA SER A 391 10.30 -36.06 19.31
C SER A 391 8.79 -36.24 19.39
N ILE A 392 8.17 -36.70 18.31
CA ILE A 392 6.71 -36.84 18.19
C ILE A 392 6.25 -38.22 17.73
N VAL A 393 7.16 -39.07 17.27
CA VAL A 393 6.83 -40.42 16.82
C VAL A 393 6.63 -41.29 18.07
N PRO A 394 5.43 -41.81 18.32
CA PRO A 394 5.19 -42.65 19.48
C PRO A 394 5.86 -44.01 19.32
N SER A 395 5.96 -44.79 20.40
CA SER A 395 6.38 -46.19 20.33
C SER A 395 5.39 -47.05 19.54
N ALA A 396 5.77 -48.30 19.24
CA ALA A 396 5.21 -49.14 18.19
C ALA A 396 3.67 -49.26 18.07
N SER A 397 2.91 -49.05 19.15
CA SER A 397 1.44 -49.14 19.16
C SER A 397 0.70 -47.81 18.98
N GLY A 398 1.40 -46.67 18.96
CA GLY A 398 0.79 -45.35 18.83
C GLY A 398 0.64 -44.87 17.38
N SER A 399 -0.03 -43.72 17.21
CA SER A 399 -0.03 -42.97 15.95
C SER A 399 0.11 -41.47 16.21
N VAL A 400 0.59 -40.73 15.21
CA VAL A 400 0.72 -39.28 15.25
C VAL A 400 0.18 -38.67 13.96
N ARG A 401 -0.57 -37.58 14.10
CA ARG A 401 -1.04 -36.76 12.99
C ARG A 401 -0.02 -35.67 12.71
N ILE A 402 0.37 -35.51 11.46
CA ILE A 402 1.28 -34.43 11.04
C ILE A 402 0.68 -33.69 9.85
N ALA A 403 1.04 -32.41 9.71
CA ALA A 403 0.74 -31.64 8.52
C ALA A 403 2.00 -31.08 7.88
N LEU A 404 1.99 -31.03 6.56
CA LEU A 404 3.05 -30.52 5.71
C LEU A 404 2.43 -29.65 4.61
N PRO A 405 3.20 -28.72 4.01
CA PRO A 405 2.76 -28.06 2.78
C PRO A 405 2.36 -29.06 1.70
N PHE A 406 1.52 -28.63 0.76
CA PHE A 406 1.16 -29.45 -0.39
C PHE A 406 2.38 -29.79 -1.26
N GLY A 407 2.31 -30.92 -1.96
CA GLY A 407 3.38 -31.48 -2.78
C GLY A 407 3.88 -32.83 -2.27
N SER A 408 5.03 -33.23 -2.81
CA SER A 408 5.63 -34.55 -2.59
C SER A 408 6.68 -34.58 -1.48
N TRP A 409 6.67 -35.65 -0.69
CA TRP A 409 7.44 -35.77 0.54
C TRP A 409 8.00 -37.18 0.75
N LYS A 410 9.15 -37.24 1.45
CA LYS A 410 9.64 -38.42 2.16
C LYS A 410 9.79 -38.11 3.63
N LEU A 411 9.46 -39.07 4.49
CA LEU A 411 9.62 -38.95 5.94
C LEU A 411 10.81 -39.76 6.42
N TYR A 412 11.49 -39.25 7.43
CA TYR A 412 12.64 -39.86 8.06
C TYR A 412 12.49 -39.84 9.57
N THR A 413 12.96 -40.89 10.24
CA THR A 413 13.12 -40.89 11.69
C THR A 413 14.58 -40.91 12.12
N SER A 414 14.86 -40.40 13.32
CA SER A 414 16.16 -40.51 13.98
C SER A 414 16.00 -40.70 15.50
N THR A 415 17.06 -41.18 16.15
CA THR A 415 17.10 -41.37 17.62
C THR A 415 17.41 -40.08 18.38
N SER A 416 17.92 -39.06 17.70
CA SER A 416 18.22 -37.73 18.25
C SER A 416 17.92 -36.63 17.21
N PRO A 417 17.86 -35.34 17.61
CA PRO A 417 17.54 -34.23 16.69
C PRO A 417 18.50 -34.11 15.50
N THR A 418 19.73 -34.57 15.64
CA THR A 418 20.81 -34.52 14.63
C THR A 418 21.33 -35.90 14.24
N GLY A 419 20.62 -36.95 14.64
CA GLY A 419 21.01 -38.34 14.38
C GLY A 419 20.82 -38.73 12.92
N THR A 420 21.36 -39.90 12.55
CA THR A 420 21.24 -40.46 11.19
C THR A 420 19.77 -40.64 10.82
N LEU A 421 19.39 -40.05 9.68
CA LEU A 421 18.03 -40.13 9.14
C LEU A 421 17.79 -41.52 8.54
N THR A 422 16.76 -42.20 9.04
CA THR A 422 16.28 -43.48 8.52
C THR A 422 14.97 -43.27 7.79
N LEU A 423 14.88 -43.67 6.52
CA LEU A 423 13.67 -43.51 5.71
C LEU A 423 12.49 -44.30 6.31
N ILE A 424 11.33 -43.66 6.33
CA ILE A 424 10.06 -44.29 6.71
C ILE A 424 9.38 -44.82 5.43
N PRO A 425 9.09 -46.13 5.33
CA PRO A 425 8.35 -46.68 4.19
C PRO A 425 6.87 -46.26 4.20
N ASN A 426 6.23 -46.25 3.04
CA ASN A 426 4.84 -45.83 2.87
C ASN A 426 3.84 -46.68 3.68
N SER A 427 4.19 -47.93 4.02
CA SER A 427 3.37 -48.81 4.88
C SER A 427 3.12 -48.23 6.28
N ARG A 428 3.90 -47.23 6.68
CA ARG A 428 3.77 -46.53 7.96
C ARG A 428 2.77 -45.39 7.93
N ILE A 429 2.43 -44.90 6.74
CA ILE A 429 1.37 -43.91 6.51
C ILE A 429 0.06 -44.68 6.48
N THR A 430 -0.68 -44.57 7.58
CA THR A 430 -1.89 -45.38 7.81
C THR A 430 -3.15 -44.77 7.19
N SER A 431 -3.18 -43.45 7.06
CA SER A 431 -4.28 -42.73 6.41
C SER A 431 -3.88 -41.32 6.00
N PHE A 432 -4.57 -40.78 5.00
CA PHE A 432 -4.53 -39.38 4.60
C PHE A 432 -5.74 -38.67 5.20
N LEU A 433 -5.52 -37.56 5.91
CA LEU A 433 -6.58 -36.74 6.49
C LEU A 433 -7.08 -35.65 5.52
N THR A 434 -6.29 -35.38 4.48
CA THR A 434 -6.60 -34.50 3.33
C THR A 434 -6.40 -35.30 2.03
N THR A 435 -6.74 -34.73 0.87
CA THR A 435 -6.45 -35.38 -0.42
C THR A 435 -4.95 -35.68 -0.55
N GLY A 436 -4.60 -36.88 -1.01
CA GLY A 436 -3.21 -37.32 -1.16
C GLY A 436 -3.08 -38.81 -1.50
N ARG A 437 -1.88 -39.25 -1.87
CA ARG A 437 -1.61 -40.66 -2.18
C ARG A 437 -0.17 -41.07 -1.93
N SER A 438 0.04 -42.34 -1.61
CA SER A 438 1.35 -42.98 -1.57
C SER A 438 1.75 -43.52 -2.96
N VAL A 439 3.04 -43.52 -3.26
CA VAL A 439 3.60 -44.03 -4.52
C VAL A 439 4.03 -45.49 -4.36
N SER A 440 3.89 -46.26 -5.44
CA SER A 440 4.37 -47.65 -5.52
C SER A 440 5.73 -47.69 -6.23
N PRO A 441 6.71 -48.49 -5.74
CA PRO A 441 6.61 -49.43 -4.63
C PRO A 441 6.64 -48.76 -3.24
N PRO A 442 5.97 -49.35 -2.22
CA PRO A 442 5.88 -48.75 -0.89
C PRO A 442 7.23 -48.51 -0.17
N ALA A 443 8.28 -49.22 -0.59
CA ALA A 443 9.62 -49.14 0.00
C ALA A 443 10.30 -47.78 -0.22
N ASP A 444 9.90 -47.02 -1.24
CA ASP A 444 10.54 -45.76 -1.60
C ASP A 444 10.12 -44.58 -0.69
N GLY A 445 9.12 -44.79 0.19
CA GLY A 445 8.68 -43.82 1.19
C GLY A 445 8.10 -42.51 0.63
N LEU A 446 7.88 -42.44 -0.69
CA LEU A 446 7.37 -41.28 -1.41
C LEU A 446 5.84 -41.23 -1.34
N PHE A 447 5.30 -40.10 -0.94
CA PHE A 447 3.87 -39.80 -0.98
C PHE A 447 3.66 -38.32 -1.32
N ALA A 448 2.46 -37.99 -1.77
CA ALA A 448 2.07 -36.65 -2.14
C ALA A 448 0.80 -36.20 -1.43
N LEU A 449 0.77 -34.91 -1.11
CA LEU A 449 -0.33 -34.20 -0.48
C LEU A 449 -0.95 -33.26 -1.53
N ASP A 450 -2.17 -33.57 -1.94
CA ASP A 450 -2.88 -32.87 -3.02
C ASP A 450 -3.64 -31.68 -2.46
N ALA A 451 -3.57 -30.56 -3.18
CA ALA A 451 -4.19 -29.29 -2.80
C ALA A 451 -5.67 -29.16 -3.26
N ARG A 452 -6.18 -30.14 -4.01
CA ARG A 452 -7.52 -30.11 -4.65
C ARG A 452 -8.60 -30.86 -3.87
#